data_AF-A0A0E9X7I3-F1
#
_entry.id   AF-A0A0E9X7I3-F1
#
_cell.length_a   1.000
_cell.length_b   1.000
_cell.length_c   1.000
_cell.angle_alpha   90.00
_cell.angle_beta   90.00
_cell.angle_gamma   90.00
#
_symmetry.space_group_name_H-M   'P 1'
#
loop_
_entity.id
_entity.type
_entity.pdbx_description
1 polymer ?
#
loop_
_entity_poly.entity_id
_entity_poly.type
_entity_poly.pdbx_seq_one_letter_code
_entity_poly.pdbx_strand_id
1 'polypeptide(L)'
;MGKTVEAVIVTVHMPKVVLSANLATTQGTYTYDPVTKVLVWDIGKINPQKLPNLKGSLSLQTGAPKPEENPSLVLEFKIQQLAISGLKVNRLDMFGEKYKPFKGVKYLTKAGKFQVRT
;
A
#
# COMPACT_ATOMS: atom_id res chain seq x y z
N MET A 1 -6.29 7.00 19.04
CA MET A 1 -6.84 6.03 18.05
C MET A 1 -6.51 6.51 16.65
N GLY A 2 -5.78 5.71 15.86
CA GLY A 2 -5.39 6.07 14.49
C GLY A 2 -6.55 5.95 13.49
N LYS A 3 -6.48 6.70 12.38
CA LYS A 3 -7.41 6.54 11.25
C LYS A 3 -7.09 5.23 10.52
N THR A 4 -8.12 4.56 10.01
CA THR A 4 -7.98 3.29 9.30
C THR A 4 -7.21 3.47 7.99
N VAL A 5 -6.24 2.60 7.75
CA VAL A 5 -5.56 2.44 6.46
C VAL A 5 -6.30 1.37 5.64
N GLU A 6 -6.67 1.70 4.42
CA GLU A 6 -7.44 0.84 3.51
C GLU A 6 -6.88 0.86 2.08
N ALA A 7 -7.41 -0.03 1.25
CA ALA A 7 -6.92 -0.26 -0.11
C ALA A 7 -5.40 -0.45 -0.14
N VAL A 8 -4.88 -1.23 0.81
CA VAL A 8 -3.45 -1.47 0.97
C VAL A 8 -3.01 -2.56 0.01
N ILE A 9 -2.09 -2.22 -0.88
CA ILE A 9 -1.45 -3.13 -1.83
C ILE A 9 0.05 -3.01 -1.67
N VAL A 10 0.75 -4.15 -1.64
CA VAL A 10 2.21 -4.21 -1.66
C VAL A 10 2.65 -4.83 -2.98
N THR A 11 3.48 -4.12 -3.73
CA THR A 11 4.07 -4.59 -4.98
C THR A 11 5.58 -4.75 -4.79
N VAL A 12 6.09 -5.92 -5.14
CA VAL A 12 7.51 -6.27 -5.02
C VAL A 12 8.01 -6.72 -6.38
N HIS A 13 9.03 -6.01 -6.89
CA HIS A 13 9.73 -6.42 -8.10
C HIS A 13 10.85 -7.37 -7.70
N MET A 14 10.65 -8.66 -7.95
CA MET A 14 11.58 -9.70 -7.53
C MET A 14 12.81 -9.75 -8.45
N PRO A 15 13.97 -10.17 -7.93
CA PRO A 15 15.14 -10.47 -8.74
C PRO A 15 14.81 -11.53 -9.82
N LYS A 16 15.46 -11.43 -10.98
CA LYS A 16 15.24 -12.34 -12.12
C LYS A 16 15.43 -13.82 -11.77
N VAL A 17 16.27 -14.10 -10.77
CA VAL A 17 16.58 -15.46 -10.30
C VAL A 17 15.41 -16.12 -9.55
N VAL A 18 14.37 -15.39 -9.18
CA VAL A 18 13.19 -15.95 -8.50
C VAL A 18 12.27 -16.64 -9.52
N LEU A 19 12.05 -17.94 -9.35
CA LEU A 19 11.23 -18.77 -10.23
C LEU A 19 9.77 -18.84 -9.78
N SER A 20 9.54 -19.05 -8.48
CA SER A 20 8.19 -19.15 -7.91
C SER A 20 8.17 -18.67 -6.45
N ALA A 21 6.97 -18.34 -5.97
CA ALA A 21 6.73 -17.88 -4.61
C ALA A 21 5.67 -18.78 -3.95
N ASN A 22 6.06 -19.48 -2.88
CA ASN A 22 5.19 -20.32 -2.07
C ASN A 22 4.94 -19.60 -0.74
N LEU A 23 3.99 -18.66 -0.76
CA LEU A 23 3.71 -17.79 0.37
C LEU A 23 2.35 -18.11 0.99
N ALA A 24 2.24 -17.87 2.29
CA ALA A 24 1.02 -17.88 3.06
C ALA A 24 0.77 -16.47 3.59
N THR A 25 -0.44 -15.97 3.38
CA THR A 25 -0.88 -14.68 3.91
C THR A 25 -1.90 -14.88 5.03
N THR A 26 -1.83 -14.06 6.07
CA THR A 26 -2.87 -14.04 7.11
C THR A 26 -4.06 -13.15 6.77
N GLN A 27 -3.93 -12.33 5.72
CA GLN A 27 -4.97 -11.42 5.27
C GLN A 27 -4.82 -11.09 3.78
N GLY A 28 -5.94 -11.06 3.08
CA GLY A 28 -5.97 -10.72 1.67
C GLY A 28 -5.42 -11.82 0.77
N THR A 29 -4.99 -11.49 -0.42
CA THR A 29 -4.52 -12.44 -1.44
C THR A 29 -3.24 -11.93 -2.09
N TYR A 30 -2.40 -12.86 -2.55
CA TYR A 30 -1.22 -12.50 -3.33
C TYR A 30 -1.23 -13.20 -4.67
N THR A 31 -0.56 -12.60 -5.64
CA THR A 31 -0.27 -13.16 -6.95
C THR A 31 1.20 -12.95 -7.26
N TYR A 32 1.84 -13.94 -7.85
CA TYR A 32 3.19 -13.83 -8.36
C TYR A 32 3.20 -14.18 -9.84
N ASP A 33 3.64 -13.25 -10.67
CA ASP A 33 3.84 -13.48 -12.09
C ASP A 33 5.31 -13.86 -12.36
N PRO A 34 5.60 -15.12 -12.75
CA PRO A 34 6.96 -15.58 -13.00
C PRO A 34 7.59 -14.98 -14.26
N VAL A 35 6.81 -14.36 -15.15
CA VAL A 35 7.29 -13.69 -16.38
C VAL A 35 7.75 -12.28 -16.04
N THR A 36 6.86 -11.47 -15.46
CA THR A 36 7.20 -10.07 -15.09
C THR A 36 8.00 -9.96 -13.80
N LYS A 37 8.09 -11.06 -13.02
CA LYS A 37 8.75 -11.12 -11.70
C LYS A 37 8.12 -10.18 -10.68
N VAL A 38 6.82 -9.90 -10.82
CA VAL A 38 6.09 -9.03 -9.91
C VAL A 38 5.26 -9.87 -8.95
N LEU A 39 5.50 -9.67 -7.64
CA LEU A 39 4.63 -10.13 -6.57
C LEU A 39 3.70 -8.97 -6.18
N VAL A 40 2.39 -9.21 -6.22
CA VAL A 40 1.38 -8.27 -5.72
C VAL A 40 0.67 -8.92 -4.54
N TRP A 41 0.60 -8.21 -3.41
CA TRP A 41 -0.17 -8.61 -2.25
C TRP A 41 -1.24 -7.57 -1.96
N ASP A 42 -2.50 -7.92 -2.21
CA ASP A 42 -3.66 -7.11 -1.87
C ASP A 42 -4.12 -7.46 -0.46
N ILE A 43 -3.92 -6.53 0.47
CA ILE A 43 -4.25 -6.66 1.90
C ILE A 43 -5.67 -6.14 2.18
N GLY A 44 -6.12 -5.14 1.41
CA GLY A 44 -7.34 -4.40 1.68
C GLY A 44 -7.21 -3.47 2.89
N LYS A 45 -7.96 -3.74 3.96
CA LYS A 45 -8.10 -2.84 5.13
C LYS A 45 -7.30 -3.34 6.32
N ILE A 46 -6.40 -2.52 6.87
CA ILE A 46 -5.58 -2.92 8.02
C ILE A 46 -6.41 -2.89 9.30
N ASN A 47 -6.39 -4.00 10.03
CA ASN A 47 -6.92 -4.13 11.38
C ASN A 47 -5.76 -4.04 12.40
N PRO A 48 -5.69 -2.99 13.25
CA PRO A 48 -4.62 -2.84 14.24
C PRO A 48 -4.52 -4.00 15.24
N GLN A 49 -5.62 -4.70 15.51
CA GLN A 49 -5.65 -5.83 16.44
C GLN A 49 -5.04 -7.11 15.85
N LYS A 50 -4.97 -7.23 14.51
CA LYS A 50 -4.40 -8.39 13.82
C LYS A 50 -3.65 -7.92 12.58
N LEU A 51 -2.36 -7.71 12.74
CA LEU A 51 -1.51 -7.18 11.66
C LEU A 51 -1.39 -8.20 10.52
N PRO A 52 -1.49 -7.73 9.26
CA PRO A 52 -1.33 -8.58 8.09
C PRO A 52 0.13 -9.03 7.97
N ASN A 53 0.35 -10.30 7.58
CA ASN A 53 1.68 -10.80 7.25
C ASN A 53 1.63 -11.75 6.06
N LEU A 54 2.73 -11.77 5.32
CA LEU A 54 3.00 -12.65 4.19
C LEU A 54 4.34 -13.34 4.45
N LYS A 55 4.35 -14.68 4.54
CA LYS A 55 5.54 -15.47 4.88
C LYS A 55 5.58 -16.75 4.05
N GLY A 56 6.77 -17.26 3.78
CA GLY A 56 6.93 -18.51 3.04
C GLY A 56 8.31 -18.63 2.43
N SER A 57 8.40 -19.35 1.31
CA SER A 57 9.66 -19.57 0.60
C SER A 57 9.59 -19.10 -0.85
N LEU A 58 10.73 -18.64 -1.35
CA LEU A 58 10.96 -18.32 -2.76
C LEU A 58 11.85 -19.40 -3.37
N SER A 59 11.48 -19.90 -4.54
CA SER A 59 12.30 -20.83 -5.30
C SER A 59 13.24 -20.03 -6.19
N LEU A 60 14.54 -20.26 -6.08
CA LEU A 60 15.56 -19.61 -6.90
C LEU A 60 16.04 -20.55 -8.02
N GLN A 61 16.53 -19.96 -9.11
CA GLN A 61 17.19 -20.70 -10.18
C GLN A 61 18.45 -21.39 -9.64
N THR A 62 18.56 -22.70 -9.88
CA THR A 62 19.71 -23.51 -9.45
C THR A 62 21.01 -22.98 -10.05
N GLY A 63 22.04 -22.82 -9.22
CA GLY A 63 23.35 -22.33 -9.65
C GLY A 63 23.43 -20.81 -9.86
N ALA A 64 22.32 -20.08 -9.71
CA ALA A 64 22.36 -18.62 -9.76
C ALA A 64 22.99 -18.05 -8.47
N PRO A 65 23.76 -16.94 -8.57
CA PRO A 65 24.26 -16.25 -7.39
C PRO A 65 23.08 -15.74 -6.55
N LYS A 66 23.29 -15.67 -5.23
CA LYS A 66 22.34 -15.04 -4.33
C LYS A 66 22.14 -13.58 -4.78
N PRO A 67 20.89 -13.06 -4.83
CA PRO A 67 20.66 -11.65 -5.10
C PRO A 67 21.49 -10.76 -4.17
N GLU A 68 22.07 -9.70 -4.74
CA GLU A 68 22.93 -8.76 -4.00
C GLU A 68 22.14 -7.95 -2.96
N GLU A 69 20.88 -7.63 -3.25
CA GLU A 69 19.99 -6.87 -2.37
C GLU A 69 18.60 -7.50 -2.29
N ASN A 70 17.92 -7.27 -1.16
CA ASN A 70 16.51 -7.62 -1.03
C ASN A 70 15.66 -6.66 -1.86
N PRO A 71 14.56 -7.13 -2.48
CA PRO A 71 13.72 -6.27 -3.30
C PRO A 71 13.01 -5.21 -2.46
N SER A 72 12.84 -4.01 -3.02
CA SER A 72 12.07 -2.95 -2.38
C SER A 72 10.57 -3.26 -2.41
N LEU A 73 9.88 -2.91 -1.34
CA LEU A 73 8.42 -2.99 -1.22
C LEU A 73 7.82 -1.65 -1.63
N VAL A 74 7.03 -1.63 -2.71
CA VAL A 74 6.23 -0.46 -3.11
C VAL A 74 4.85 -0.59 -2.51
N LEU A 75 4.35 0.47 -1.87
CA LEU A 75 3.06 0.44 -1.20
C LEU A 75 2.08 1.42 -1.81
N GLU A 76 0.85 0.95 -2.01
CA GLU A 76 -0.32 1.78 -2.23
C GLU A 76 -1.25 1.67 -1.02
N PHE A 77 -1.84 2.78 -0.60
CA PHE A 77 -2.83 2.81 0.47
C PHE A 77 -3.65 4.10 0.43
N LYS A 78 -4.77 4.10 1.16
CA LYS A 78 -5.65 5.25 1.37
C LYS A 78 -6.01 5.39 2.85
N ILE A 79 -6.12 6.62 3.32
CA ILE A 79 -6.57 6.94 4.68
C ILE A 79 -7.63 8.04 4.59
N GLN A 80 -8.88 7.69 4.93
CA GLN A 80 -9.98 8.64 4.93
C GLN A 80 -9.95 9.56 6.15
N GLN A 81 -10.49 10.77 5.98
CA GLN A 81 -10.60 11.78 7.04
C GLN A 81 -9.26 12.16 7.66
N LEU A 82 -8.18 12.09 6.87
CA LEU A 82 -6.84 12.44 7.29
C LEU A 82 -6.12 13.25 6.21
N ALA A 83 -5.57 14.39 6.60
CA ALA A 83 -4.53 15.09 5.87
C ALA A 83 -3.21 14.87 6.63
N ILE A 84 -2.29 14.09 6.06
CA ILE A 84 -1.04 13.74 6.73
C ILE A 84 -0.14 14.97 7.00
N SER A 85 -0.31 16.05 6.23
CA SER A 85 0.37 17.33 6.45
C SER A 85 -0.13 18.09 7.68
N GLY A 86 -1.23 17.65 8.31
CA GLY A 86 -1.89 18.39 9.38
C GLY A 86 -2.76 19.57 8.90
N LEU A 87 -2.87 19.77 7.58
CA LEU A 87 -3.68 20.85 7.01
C LEU A 87 -5.15 20.75 7.45
N LYS A 88 -5.70 21.88 7.90
CA LYS A 88 -7.12 22.02 8.26
C LYS A 88 -7.66 23.30 7.65
N VAL A 89 -8.71 23.18 6.83
CA VAL A 89 -9.48 24.31 6.33
C VAL A 89 -10.17 24.98 7.52
N ASN A 90 -9.89 26.27 7.72
CA ASN A 90 -10.52 27.06 8.78
C ASN A 90 -11.92 27.56 8.36
N ARG A 91 -12.02 28.23 7.21
CA ARG A 91 -13.27 28.84 6.74
C ARG A 91 -13.38 28.83 5.22
N LEU A 92 -14.61 28.78 4.73
CA LEU A 92 -14.98 28.96 3.31
C LEU A 92 -16.09 30.02 3.25
N ASP A 93 -15.77 31.17 2.64
CA ASP A 93 -16.67 32.32 2.52
C ASP A 93 -17.16 32.48 1.07
N MET A 94 -18.41 32.90 0.90
CA MET A 94 -19.03 33.16 -0.40
C MET A 94 -19.62 34.56 -0.41
N PHE A 95 -19.35 35.32 -1.47
CA PHE A 95 -19.81 36.69 -1.67
C PHE A 95 -20.56 36.79 -3.01
N GLY A 96 -21.40 37.82 -3.17
CA GLY A 96 -22.13 38.08 -4.42
C GLY A 96 -23.46 37.33 -4.57
N GLU A 97 -23.75 36.37 -3.68
CA GLU A 97 -24.96 35.54 -3.73
C GLU A 97 -25.71 35.55 -2.38
N LYS A 98 -27.05 35.54 -2.41
CA LYS A 98 -27.89 35.63 -1.20
C LYS A 98 -28.28 34.28 -0.59
N TYR A 99 -28.17 33.19 -1.34
CA TYR A 99 -28.55 31.87 -0.85
C TYR A 99 -27.45 31.27 0.04
N LYS A 100 -27.82 30.29 0.88
CA LYS A 100 -26.90 29.62 1.82
C LYS A 100 -26.55 28.22 1.31
N PRO A 101 -25.43 28.03 0.59
CA PRO A 101 -25.02 26.71 0.12
C PRO A 101 -24.55 25.82 1.27
N PHE A 102 -24.65 24.51 1.06
CA PHE A 102 -23.90 23.54 1.85
C PHE A 102 -22.40 23.67 1.55
N LYS A 103 -21.58 23.71 2.61
CA LYS A 103 -20.12 23.80 2.53
C LYS A 103 -19.52 22.61 3.26
N GLY A 104 -18.83 21.74 2.54
CA GLY A 104 -18.21 20.53 3.09
C GLY A 104 -16.77 20.38 2.67
N VAL A 105 -15.97 19.72 3.51
CA VAL A 105 -14.59 19.35 3.21
C VAL A 105 -14.38 17.87 3.52
N LYS A 106 -13.68 17.16 2.63
CA LYS A 106 -13.23 15.78 2.85
C LYS A 106 -11.71 15.73 2.72
N TYR A 107 -11.06 15.16 3.72
CA TYR A 107 -9.63 14.88 3.67
C TYR A 107 -9.38 13.43 3.29
N LEU A 108 -8.39 13.22 2.43
CA LEU A 108 -7.96 11.91 1.96
C LEU A 108 -6.45 11.93 1.77
N THR A 109 -5.75 11.03 2.44
CA THR A 109 -4.33 10.76 2.18
C THR A 109 -4.24 9.50 1.32
N LYS A 110 -3.41 9.54 0.28
CA LYS A 110 -3.07 8.37 -0.54
C LYS A 110 -1.55 8.23 -0.60
N ALA A 111 -1.06 7.02 -0.78
CA ALA A 111 0.34 6.81 -1.11
C ALA A 111 0.69 7.52 -2.44
N GLY A 112 1.85 8.18 -2.47
CA GLY A 112 2.52 8.57 -3.70
C GLY A 112 3.50 7.47 -4.13
N LYS A 113 4.73 7.84 -4.45
CA LYS A 113 5.84 6.88 -4.59
C LYS A 113 6.36 6.46 -3.21
N PHE A 114 5.63 5.58 -2.54
CA PHE A 114 5.99 5.10 -1.21
C PHE A 114 6.73 3.76 -1.33
N GLN A 115 8.00 3.73 -0.91
CA GLN A 115 8.82 2.52 -0.95
C GLN A 115 9.48 2.25 0.40
N VAL A 116 9.64 0.98 0.74
CA VAL A 116 10.42 0.49 1.88
C VAL A 116 11.52 -0.42 1.35
N ARG A 117 12.78 -0.11 1.66
CA ARG A 117 13.94 -0.95 1.33
C ARG A 117 14.16 -1.97 2.45
N THR A 118 14.52 -3.20 2.09
CA THR A 118 14.68 -4.33 3.01
C THR A 118 16.08 -4.93 2.93
#